data_AF-A0A9E2ELI2-F1
#
_entry.id   AF-A0A9E2ELI2-F1
#
_cell.length_a   1.000
_cell.length_b   1.000
_cell.length_c   1.000
_cell.angle_alpha   90.00
_cell.angle_beta   90.00
_cell.angle_gamma   90.00
#
_symmetry.space_group_name_H-M   'P 1'
#
loop_
_entity.id
_entity.type
_entity.pdbx_description
1 polymer ?
#
loop_
_entity_poly.entity_id
_entity_poly.type
_entity_poly.pdbx_seq_one_letter_code
_entity_poly.pdbx_strand_id
1 'polypeptide(L)'
;MKGNDFEYTPAALRMSGVANGVSQLHGEVANEMWQSYDNICEIKAITNAQDEVYWTDPILATALESKDDKLLLGRKKQLKRELFKVVADQEGDLFDENVLTIVWARRFAGYKRADLIMRDMERFEKMIRNVDRPVQIIWAGKPYPEDIPGIDQFNYIKEHTHYQKEIAILTGYELSLSGILKRGADIWLNTPRRPQEASGTSGMTAAMNGAINLSVQDGWMPEFQRPGENCWVLPMADTNRDHYQQDNEDHENLMNLLENVVIPCYYDRPKEWVEIMKNSMKDVVPRFDSKRMARQYYMDLYGN
;
A
#
# COMPACT_ATOMS: atom_id res chain seq x y z
N MET A 1 -36.71 12.72 8.43
CA MET A 1 -36.52 11.37 9.01
C MET A 1 -37.29 10.39 8.14
N LYS A 2 -36.59 9.53 7.38
CA LYS A 2 -37.20 8.36 6.76
C LYS A 2 -36.72 7.17 7.59
N GLY A 3 -37.60 6.56 8.37
CA GLY A 3 -37.27 5.50 9.34
C GLY A 3 -37.24 5.98 10.80
N ASN A 4 -37.50 5.05 11.72
CA ASN A 4 -37.49 5.28 13.17
C ASN A 4 -36.06 5.31 13.76
N ASP A 5 -35.03 5.16 12.93
CA ASP A 5 -33.64 5.08 13.38
C ASP A 5 -32.93 6.42 13.18
N PHE A 6 -32.14 6.82 14.17
CA PHE A 6 -31.32 8.03 14.12
C PHE A 6 -30.00 7.73 13.39
N GLU A 7 -29.79 8.37 12.24
CA GLU A 7 -28.57 8.19 11.45
C GLU A 7 -27.54 9.29 11.77
N TYR A 8 -26.39 8.88 12.31
CA TYR A 8 -25.33 9.80 12.73
C TYR A 8 -24.70 10.59 11.57
N THR A 9 -24.40 9.95 10.44
CA THR A 9 -23.71 10.61 9.32
C THR A 9 -24.55 11.73 8.69
N PRO A 10 -25.82 11.51 8.30
CA PRO A 10 -26.67 12.60 7.82
C PRO A 10 -26.91 13.69 8.87
N ALA A 11 -26.99 13.34 10.15
CA ALA A 11 -27.08 14.34 11.22
C ALA A 11 -25.82 15.23 11.28
N ALA A 12 -24.63 14.63 11.26
CA ALA A 12 -23.36 15.34 11.26
C ALA A 12 -23.21 16.23 10.01
N LEU A 13 -23.56 15.74 8.83
CA LEU A 13 -23.51 16.50 7.58
C LEU A 13 -24.48 17.69 7.58
N ARG A 14 -25.66 17.57 8.20
CA ARG A 14 -26.62 18.69 8.35
C ARG A 14 -26.18 19.74 9.37
N MET A 15 -25.41 19.32 10.37
CA MET A 15 -24.94 20.19 11.45
C MET A 15 -23.57 20.83 11.16
N SER A 16 -22.88 20.39 10.11
CA SER A 16 -21.57 20.91 9.72
C SER A 16 -21.71 22.00 8.66
N GLY A 17 -20.82 22.99 8.66
CA GLY A 17 -20.73 23.97 7.56
C GLY A 17 -20.18 23.37 6.27
N VAL A 18 -19.20 22.47 6.41
CA VAL A 18 -18.54 21.72 5.33
C VAL A 18 -17.99 20.42 5.90
N ALA A 19 -17.93 19.36 5.09
CA ALA A 19 -17.31 18.08 5.41
C ALA A 19 -16.21 17.76 4.40
N ASN A 20 -15.39 16.72 4.67
CA ASN A 20 -14.37 16.29 3.72
C ASN A 20 -14.18 14.77 3.62
N GLY A 21 -13.95 14.30 2.40
CA GLY A 21 -13.30 13.03 2.09
C GLY A 21 -11.78 13.14 2.22
N VAL A 22 -11.10 11.99 2.18
CA VAL A 22 -9.67 11.82 2.51
C VAL A 22 -8.79 11.45 1.30
N SER A 23 -9.39 11.44 0.12
CA SER A 23 -8.78 11.33 -1.22
C SER A 23 -9.79 11.93 -2.21
N GLN A 24 -9.37 12.17 -3.45
CA GLN A 24 -10.31 12.67 -4.48
C GLN A 24 -11.43 11.66 -4.73
N LEU A 25 -11.07 10.39 -4.96
CA LEU A 25 -12.05 9.32 -5.19
C LEU A 25 -13.00 9.13 -4.00
N HIS A 26 -12.50 9.22 -2.76
CA HIS A 26 -13.37 9.14 -1.59
C HIS A 26 -14.34 10.33 -1.51
N GLY A 27 -13.91 11.53 -1.92
CA GLY A 27 -14.81 12.68 -2.03
C GLY A 27 -15.95 12.43 -3.02
N GLU A 28 -15.64 11.90 -4.21
CA GLU A 28 -16.64 11.54 -5.22
C GLU A 28 -17.63 10.48 -4.69
N VAL A 29 -17.11 9.37 -4.16
CA VAL A 29 -17.92 8.28 -3.59
C VAL A 29 -18.79 8.76 -2.42
N ALA A 30 -18.25 9.63 -1.55
CA ALA A 30 -19.02 10.18 -0.44
C ALA A 30 -20.15 11.09 -0.92
N ASN A 31 -19.91 11.96 -1.91
CA ASN A 31 -20.98 12.79 -2.47
C ASN A 31 -22.07 11.94 -3.13
N GLU A 32 -21.70 10.90 -3.88
CA GLU A 32 -22.66 9.96 -4.48
C GLU A 32 -23.46 9.18 -3.41
N MET A 33 -22.78 8.69 -2.36
CA MET A 33 -23.40 7.92 -1.28
C MET A 33 -24.47 8.71 -0.52
N TRP A 34 -24.23 10.00 -0.28
CA TRP A 34 -25.10 10.85 0.53
C TRP A 34 -26.06 11.74 -0.28
N GLN A 35 -26.03 11.67 -1.63
CA GLN A 35 -26.81 12.55 -2.51
C GLN A 35 -28.33 12.53 -2.27
N SER A 36 -28.88 11.45 -1.71
CA SER A 36 -30.32 11.32 -1.45
C SER A 36 -30.79 12.03 -0.18
N TYR A 37 -29.88 12.59 0.62
CA TYR A 37 -30.21 13.28 1.86
C TYR A 37 -30.31 14.78 1.64
N ASP A 38 -31.48 15.35 1.95
CA ASP A 38 -31.68 16.80 1.88
C ASP A 38 -30.92 17.54 3.00
N ASN A 39 -30.54 18.78 2.69
CA ASN A 39 -29.93 19.77 3.59
C ASN A 39 -28.58 19.35 4.21
N ILE A 40 -27.84 18.46 3.55
CA ILE A 40 -26.46 18.14 3.93
C ILE A 40 -25.49 19.21 3.43
N CYS A 41 -24.37 19.40 4.13
CA CYS A 41 -23.30 20.28 3.67
C CYS A 41 -22.54 19.72 2.47
N GLU A 42 -21.74 20.57 1.82
CA GLU A 42 -20.79 20.16 0.80
C GLU A 42 -19.72 19.21 1.40
N ILE A 43 -19.40 18.13 0.68
CA ILE A 43 -18.29 17.24 1.00
C ILE A 43 -17.13 17.52 0.04
N LYS A 44 -16.10 18.22 0.53
CA LYS A 44 -14.86 18.48 -0.22
C LYS A 44 -13.91 17.28 -0.19
N ALA A 45 -12.83 17.30 -0.97
CA ALA A 45 -11.79 16.28 -0.92
C ALA A 45 -10.45 16.87 -0.45
N ILE A 46 -10.02 16.54 0.77
CA ILE A 46 -8.67 16.86 1.26
C ILE A 46 -7.90 15.56 1.38
N THR A 47 -7.00 15.34 0.42
CA THR A 47 -6.19 14.12 0.38
C THR A 47 -5.31 14.00 1.62
N ASN A 48 -5.38 12.84 2.27
CA ASN A 48 -4.51 12.51 3.40
C ASN A 48 -3.03 12.57 3.03
N ALA A 49 -2.19 12.69 4.04
CA ALA A 49 -0.75 12.79 3.92
C ALA A 49 -0.04 12.17 5.10
N GLN A 50 1.29 12.17 5.01
CA GLN A 50 2.20 11.81 6.08
C GLN A 50 3.31 12.85 6.20
N ASP A 51 3.94 12.91 7.37
CA ASP A 51 5.07 13.80 7.60
C ASP A 51 6.34 13.24 6.96
N GLU A 52 6.84 13.91 5.93
CA GLU A 52 8.04 13.47 5.20
C GLU A 52 9.25 13.32 6.14
N VAL A 53 9.45 14.30 7.03
CA VAL A 53 10.64 14.36 7.91
C VAL A 53 10.66 13.20 8.88
N TYR A 54 9.50 12.84 9.43
CA TYR A 54 9.37 11.74 10.37
C TYR A 54 9.57 10.37 9.70
N TRP A 55 9.04 10.18 8.49
CA TRP A 55 8.99 8.87 7.85
C TRP A 55 10.18 8.56 6.95
N THR A 56 10.88 9.57 6.45
CA THR A 56 11.95 9.38 5.47
C THR A 56 13.27 9.06 6.15
N ASP A 57 13.99 8.05 5.65
CA ASP A 57 15.37 7.82 6.04
C ASP A 57 16.27 8.98 5.55
N PRO A 58 16.99 9.68 6.45
CA PRO A 58 17.74 10.88 6.07
C PRO A 58 18.89 10.59 5.10
N ILE A 59 19.46 9.38 5.13
CA ILE A 59 20.54 8.99 4.23
C ILE A 59 19.97 8.71 2.83
N LEU A 60 18.79 8.07 2.73
CA LEU A 60 18.09 7.92 1.43
C LEU A 60 17.74 9.29 0.83
N ALA A 61 17.20 10.21 1.62
CA ALA A 61 16.89 11.58 1.17
C ALA A 61 18.15 12.29 0.65
N THR A 62 19.24 12.26 1.43
CA THR A 62 20.53 12.87 1.04
C THR A 62 21.07 12.26 -0.25
N ALA A 63 21.01 10.93 -0.39
CA ALA A 63 21.47 10.23 -1.59
C ALA A 63 20.65 10.62 -2.83
N LEU A 64 19.33 10.78 -2.67
CA LEU A 64 18.43 11.21 -3.75
C LEU A 64 18.72 12.64 -4.20
N GLU A 65 18.88 13.56 -3.25
CA GLU A 65 19.20 14.97 -3.52
C GLU A 65 20.57 15.15 -4.18
N SER A 66 21.57 14.42 -3.70
CA SER A 66 22.93 14.44 -4.25
C SER A 66 23.09 13.62 -5.54
N LYS A 67 22.05 12.89 -5.97
CA LYS A 67 22.08 11.98 -7.13
C LYS A 67 23.16 10.89 -7.00
N ASP A 68 23.43 10.43 -5.79
CA ASP A 68 24.39 9.36 -5.50
C ASP A 68 23.69 8.00 -5.45
N ASP A 69 23.58 7.35 -6.61
CA ASP A 69 22.97 6.03 -6.75
C ASP A 69 23.71 4.95 -5.93
N LYS A 70 25.01 5.10 -5.69
CA LYS A 70 25.80 4.14 -4.90
C LYS A 70 25.45 4.24 -3.42
N LEU A 71 25.33 5.47 -2.90
CA LEU A 71 24.88 5.70 -1.53
C LEU A 71 23.43 5.26 -1.34
N LEU A 72 22.56 5.55 -2.32
CA LEU A 72 21.14 5.19 -2.30
C LEU A 72 20.96 3.67 -2.19
N LEU A 73 21.59 2.91 -3.10
CA LEU A 73 21.52 1.44 -3.11
C LEU A 73 22.21 0.83 -1.88
N GLY A 74 23.36 1.38 -1.46
CA GLY A 74 24.07 0.93 -0.26
C GLY A 74 23.23 1.09 1.00
N ARG A 75 22.56 2.26 1.15
CA ARG A 75 21.67 2.52 2.28
C ARG A 75 20.42 1.64 2.21
N LYS A 76 19.82 1.46 1.04
CA LYS A 76 18.67 0.56 0.86
C LYS A 76 19.01 -0.87 1.30
N LYS A 77 20.17 -1.39 0.89
CA LYS A 77 20.68 -2.70 1.28
C LYS A 77 20.90 -2.81 2.80
N GLN A 78 21.38 -1.75 3.45
CA GLN A 78 21.50 -1.72 4.91
C GLN A 78 20.13 -1.78 5.61
N LEU A 79 19.14 -1.01 5.13
CA LEU A 79 17.78 -1.00 5.69
C LEU A 79 17.09 -2.37 5.53
N LYS A 80 17.36 -3.08 4.43
CA LYS A 80 16.94 -4.48 4.26
C LYS A 80 17.52 -5.40 5.33
N ARG A 81 18.82 -5.32 5.61
CA ARG A 81 19.44 -6.09 6.69
C ARG A 81 18.85 -5.77 8.06
N GLU A 82 18.50 -4.51 8.32
CA GLU A 82 17.82 -4.11 9.57
C GLU A 82 16.44 -4.77 9.67
N LEU A 83 15.65 -4.78 8.58
CA LEU A 83 14.39 -5.50 8.52
C LEU A 83 14.57 -7.02 8.69
N PHE A 84 15.59 -7.61 8.09
CA PHE A 84 15.78 -9.06 8.10
C PHE A 84 16.30 -9.59 9.43
N LYS A 85 16.92 -8.73 10.27
CA LYS A 85 17.12 -9.07 11.68
C LYS A 85 15.79 -9.27 12.41
N VAL A 86 14.80 -8.42 12.16
CA VAL A 86 13.47 -8.58 12.75
C VAL A 86 12.77 -9.84 12.23
N VAL A 87 12.95 -10.16 10.94
CA VAL A 87 12.48 -11.43 10.37
C VAL A 87 13.12 -12.62 11.08
N ALA A 88 14.45 -12.63 11.22
CA ALA A 88 15.16 -13.70 11.91
C ALA A 88 14.76 -13.83 13.39
N ASP A 89 14.53 -12.70 14.07
CA ASP A 89 14.12 -12.68 15.48
C ASP A 89 12.71 -13.24 15.71
N GLN A 90 11.78 -13.09 14.75
CA GLN A 90 10.40 -13.58 14.88
C GLN A 90 10.18 -14.98 14.28
N GLU A 91 10.72 -15.21 13.08
CA GLU A 91 10.41 -16.41 12.28
C GLU A 91 11.59 -17.40 12.21
N GLY A 92 12.81 -16.97 12.58
CA GLY A 92 14.01 -17.81 12.50
C GLY A 92 14.68 -17.86 11.12
N ASP A 93 14.12 -17.17 10.13
CA ASP A 93 14.61 -17.18 8.75
C ASP A 93 15.60 -16.04 8.45
N LEU A 94 16.62 -16.37 7.65
CA LEU A 94 17.65 -15.44 7.19
C LEU A 94 17.38 -15.05 5.74
N PHE A 95 16.69 -13.92 5.57
CA PHE A 95 16.45 -13.30 4.27
C PHE A 95 17.74 -12.67 3.70
N ASP A 96 17.91 -12.68 2.37
CA ASP A 96 19.06 -12.08 1.67
C ASP A 96 18.70 -10.68 1.16
N GLU A 97 19.51 -9.69 1.55
CA GLU A 97 19.34 -8.29 1.14
C GLU A 97 19.45 -8.03 -0.37
N ASN A 98 19.93 -8.99 -1.16
CA ASN A 98 20.00 -8.92 -2.63
C ASN A 98 18.72 -9.44 -3.32
N VAL A 99 17.84 -10.13 -2.59
CA VAL A 99 16.62 -10.74 -3.14
C VAL A 99 15.46 -9.75 -3.10
N LEU A 100 14.69 -9.66 -4.19
CA LEU A 100 13.52 -8.80 -4.29
C LEU A 100 12.56 -9.10 -3.13
N THR A 101 12.27 -8.08 -2.32
CA THR A 101 11.41 -8.24 -1.13
C THR A 101 10.09 -7.50 -1.31
N ILE A 102 9.02 -8.27 -1.41
CA ILE A 102 7.64 -7.78 -1.49
C ILE A 102 7.06 -7.73 -0.08
N VAL A 103 6.53 -6.58 0.32
CA VAL A 103 5.92 -6.40 1.63
C VAL A 103 4.44 -6.08 1.46
N TRP A 104 3.59 -6.89 2.09
CA TRP A 104 2.20 -6.58 2.35
C TRP A 104 2.04 -6.33 3.85
N ALA A 105 1.72 -5.10 4.27
CA ALA A 105 1.64 -4.79 5.70
C ALA A 105 0.51 -3.82 6.04
N ARG A 106 -0.45 -4.31 6.83
CA ARG A 106 -1.67 -3.60 7.27
C ARG A 106 -2.54 -4.54 8.13
N ARG A 107 -3.60 -4.00 8.75
CA ARG A 107 -4.68 -4.82 9.34
C ARG A 107 -5.21 -5.82 8.31
N PHE A 108 -5.32 -7.09 8.69
CA PHE A 108 -6.00 -8.11 7.89
C PHE A 108 -7.51 -7.88 7.93
N ALA A 109 -8.12 -7.78 6.75
CA ALA A 109 -9.55 -7.64 6.56
C ALA A 109 -9.90 -8.21 5.18
N GLY A 110 -11.05 -8.85 5.04
CA GLY A 110 -11.39 -9.59 3.81
C GLY A 110 -11.28 -8.74 2.53
N TYR A 111 -11.72 -7.48 2.56
CA TYR A 111 -11.62 -6.59 1.41
C TYR A 111 -10.19 -6.18 1.03
N LYS A 112 -9.21 -6.33 1.93
CA LYS A 112 -7.80 -5.96 1.68
C LYS A 112 -7.02 -7.02 0.91
N ARG A 113 -7.59 -8.23 0.78
CA ARG A 113 -7.11 -9.32 -0.09
C ARG A 113 -5.61 -9.59 0.07
N ALA A 114 -5.18 -9.87 1.30
CA ALA A 114 -3.77 -10.20 1.61
C ALA A 114 -3.28 -11.45 0.88
N ASP A 115 -4.21 -12.36 0.60
CA ASP A 115 -4.04 -13.63 -0.10
C ASP A 115 -4.22 -13.51 -1.62
N LEU A 116 -4.46 -12.30 -2.17
CA LEU A 116 -4.71 -12.12 -3.61
C LEU A 116 -3.59 -12.71 -4.46
N ILE A 117 -2.34 -12.60 -4.02
CA ILE A 117 -1.15 -13.14 -4.70
C ILE A 117 -1.09 -14.69 -4.69
N MET A 118 -1.85 -15.34 -3.80
CA MET A 118 -1.85 -16.78 -3.56
C MET A 118 -3.05 -17.51 -4.19
N ARG A 119 -3.95 -16.82 -4.91
CA ARG A 119 -5.17 -17.46 -5.44
C ARG A 119 -4.89 -18.64 -6.37
N ASP A 120 -3.86 -18.55 -7.21
CA ASP A 120 -3.26 -19.68 -7.91
C ASP A 120 -2.00 -20.12 -7.17
N MET A 121 -2.14 -21.16 -6.35
CA MET A 121 -1.04 -21.69 -5.54
C MET A 121 0.08 -22.30 -6.37
N GLU A 122 -0.22 -22.91 -7.53
CA GLU A 122 0.82 -23.49 -8.39
C GLU A 122 1.70 -22.38 -8.97
N ARG A 123 1.06 -21.32 -9.45
CA ARG A 123 1.75 -20.14 -9.99
C ARG A 123 2.52 -19.38 -8.91
N PHE A 124 1.92 -19.22 -7.73
CA PHE A 124 2.57 -18.63 -6.57
C PHE A 124 3.82 -19.40 -6.14
N GLU A 125 3.73 -20.73 -5.99
CA GLU A 125 4.87 -21.58 -5.63
C GLU A 125 6.00 -21.52 -6.67
N LYS A 126 5.64 -21.50 -7.96
CA LYS A 126 6.61 -21.35 -9.05
C LYS A 126 7.35 -20.01 -8.98
N MET A 127 6.67 -18.94 -8.61
CA MET A 127 7.28 -17.61 -8.46
C MET A 127 8.29 -17.60 -7.30
N ILE A 128 7.90 -18.06 -6.10
CA ILE A 128 8.78 -18.01 -4.92
C ILE A 128 9.96 -19.00 -4.99
N ARG A 129 9.81 -20.12 -5.73
CA ARG A 129 10.88 -21.13 -5.91
C ARG A 129 11.81 -20.83 -7.09
N ASN A 130 11.64 -19.69 -7.76
CA ASN A 130 12.49 -19.33 -8.89
C ASN A 130 13.92 -19.02 -8.42
N VAL A 131 14.90 -19.83 -8.87
CA VAL A 131 16.30 -19.67 -8.47
C VAL A 131 17.05 -18.59 -9.26
N ASP A 132 16.60 -18.28 -10.47
CA ASP A 132 17.23 -17.27 -11.34
C ASP A 132 16.79 -15.85 -10.94
N ARG A 133 15.55 -15.72 -10.46
CA ARG A 133 14.94 -14.47 -10.01
C ARG A 133 14.18 -14.71 -8.69
N PRO A 134 14.91 -14.92 -7.58
CA PRO A 134 14.29 -15.25 -6.30
C PRO A 134 13.37 -14.12 -5.80
N VAL A 135 12.37 -14.47 -5.00
CA VAL A 135 11.46 -13.49 -4.40
C VAL A 135 11.27 -13.85 -2.94
N GLN A 136 11.32 -12.83 -2.09
CA GLN A 136 10.97 -12.91 -0.68
C GLN A 136 9.68 -12.15 -0.42
N ILE A 137 8.81 -12.67 0.43
CA ILE A 137 7.53 -12.04 0.76
C ILE A 137 7.37 -11.90 2.26
N ILE A 138 7.00 -10.71 2.71
CA ILE A 138 6.69 -10.43 4.11
C ILE A 138 5.23 -10.00 4.20
N TRP A 139 4.45 -10.75 4.97
CA TRP A 139 3.18 -10.27 5.49
C TRP A 139 3.39 -9.69 6.89
N ALA A 140 2.77 -8.56 7.18
CA ALA A 140 2.79 -8.00 8.53
C ALA A 140 1.45 -7.39 8.96
N GLY A 141 1.03 -7.72 10.17
CA GLY A 141 -0.24 -7.27 10.73
C GLY A 141 -0.97 -8.36 11.51
N LYS A 142 -2.15 -8.02 12.00
CA LYS A 142 -3.07 -8.99 12.62
C LYS A 142 -4.51 -8.69 12.20
N PRO A 143 -5.38 -9.71 12.15
CA PRO A 143 -6.81 -9.49 12.00
C PRO A 143 -7.42 -8.85 13.25
N TYR A 144 -8.57 -8.20 13.08
CA TYR A 144 -9.40 -7.81 14.23
C TYR A 144 -10.10 -9.06 14.80
N PRO A 145 -10.22 -9.23 16.13
CA PRO A 145 -10.75 -10.46 16.72
C PRO A 145 -12.14 -10.90 16.25
N GLU A 146 -12.97 -9.99 15.73
CA GLU A 146 -14.33 -10.28 15.25
C GLU A 146 -14.44 -10.26 13.72
N ASP A 147 -13.34 -9.97 13.00
CA ASP A 147 -13.30 -9.99 11.53
C ASP A 147 -12.97 -11.40 11.04
N ILE A 148 -13.98 -12.27 11.02
CA ILE A 148 -13.84 -13.69 10.60
C ILE A 148 -13.16 -13.79 9.22
N PRO A 149 -13.57 -13.03 8.17
CA PRO A 149 -12.86 -13.06 6.89
C PRO A 149 -11.38 -12.70 6.99
N GLY A 150 -11.01 -11.71 7.81
CA GLY A 150 -9.62 -11.35 8.06
C GLY A 150 -8.84 -12.44 8.79
N ILE A 151 -9.47 -13.13 9.75
CA ILE A 151 -8.87 -14.25 10.50
C ILE A 151 -8.63 -15.44 9.58
N ASP A 152 -9.63 -15.83 8.78
CA ASP A 152 -9.54 -16.95 7.86
C ASP A 152 -8.43 -16.71 6.82
N GLN A 153 -8.34 -15.50 6.28
CA GLN A 153 -7.27 -15.11 5.36
C GLN A 153 -5.88 -15.19 6.01
N PHE A 154 -5.74 -14.69 7.24
CA PHE A 154 -4.46 -14.77 7.97
C PHE A 154 -4.06 -16.23 8.22
N ASN A 155 -4.99 -17.06 8.66
CA ASN A 155 -4.76 -18.49 8.91
C ASN A 155 -4.42 -19.22 7.61
N TYR A 156 -5.13 -18.94 6.52
CA TYR A 156 -4.85 -19.51 5.21
C TYR A 156 -3.40 -19.22 4.77
N ILE A 157 -2.96 -17.96 4.84
CA ILE A 157 -1.58 -17.58 4.51
C ILE A 157 -0.61 -18.37 5.39
N LYS A 158 -0.80 -18.34 6.71
CA LYS A 158 0.08 -19.03 7.66
C LYS A 158 0.17 -20.54 7.38
N GLU A 159 -0.96 -21.22 7.21
CA GLU A 159 -1.02 -22.66 6.97
C GLU A 159 -0.28 -23.06 5.69
N HIS A 160 -0.37 -22.23 4.63
CA HIS A 160 0.20 -22.55 3.32
C HIS A 160 1.63 -22.05 3.13
N THR A 161 2.15 -21.17 3.99
CA THR A 161 3.48 -20.58 3.81
C THR A 161 4.47 -20.81 4.94
N HIS A 162 4.06 -21.31 6.11
CA HIS A 162 4.94 -21.42 7.30
C HIS A 162 6.21 -22.28 7.13
N TYR A 163 6.31 -23.07 6.07
CA TYR A 163 7.45 -23.94 5.78
C TYR A 163 8.37 -23.41 4.66
N GLN A 164 8.05 -22.24 4.09
CA GLN A 164 8.79 -21.64 2.98
C GLN A 164 9.75 -20.58 3.55
N LYS A 165 11.06 -20.81 3.42
CA LYS A 165 12.11 -19.90 3.93
C LYS A 165 12.12 -18.52 3.25
N GLU A 166 11.46 -18.39 2.10
CA GLU A 166 11.29 -17.15 1.35
C GLU A 166 10.17 -16.26 1.91
N ILE A 167 9.39 -16.76 2.89
CA ILE A 167 8.19 -16.09 3.40
C ILE A 167 8.30 -15.87 4.90
N ALA A 168 7.90 -14.67 5.36
CA ALA A 168 7.80 -14.34 6.77
C ALA A 168 6.45 -13.69 7.10
N ILE A 169 5.90 -14.00 8.29
CA ILE A 169 4.66 -13.40 8.79
C ILE A 169 4.95 -12.67 10.11
N LEU A 170 5.14 -11.36 10.05
CA LEU A 170 5.50 -10.56 11.21
C LEU A 170 4.28 -10.07 11.98
N THR A 171 4.29 -10.25 13.29
CA THR A 171 3.25 -9.74 14.20
C THR A 171 3.75 -8.53 14.99
N GLY A 172 2.85 -7.87 15.72
CA GLY A 172 3.19 -6.63 16.44
C GLY A 172 3.43 -5.44 15.51
N TYR A 173 2.61 -5.33 14.46
CA TYR A 173 2.63 -4.19 13.51
C TYR A 173 2.20 -2.89 14.19
N GLU A 174 3.15 -2.33 14.93
CA GLU A 174 3.09 -1.01 15.55
C GLU A 174 4.01 -0.05 14.77
N LEU A 175 4.07 1.20 15.23
CA LEU A 175 4.80 2.28 14.54
C LEU A 175 6.26 1.92 14.24
N SER A 176 6.95 1.25 15.18
CA SER A 176 8.34 0.80 15.02
C SER A 176 8.50 -0.21 13.87
N LEU A 177 7.77 -1.33 13.91
CA LEU A 177 7.81 -2.35 12.87
C LEU A 177 7.37 -1.77 11.52
N SER A 178 6.34 -0.92 11.53
CA SER A 178 5.87 -0.20 10.33
C SER A 178 6.98 0.60 9.66
N GLY A 179 7.77 1.37 10.43
CA GLY A 179 8.90 2.14 9.91
C GLY A 179 10.05 1.28 9.38
N ILE A 180 10.32 0.13 10.00
CA ILE A 180 11.34 -0.82 9.52
C ILE A 180 10.89 -1.45 8.20
N LEU A 181 9.64 -1.91 8.11
CA LEU A 181 9.07 -2.52 6.90
C LEU A 181 9.11 -1.57 5.69
N LYS A 182 8.65 -0.33 5.86
CA LYS A 182 8.64 0.68 4.77
C LYS A 182 10.05 0.96 4.24
N ARG A 183 11.04 0.98 5.12
CA ARG A 183 12.45 1.20 4.77
C ARG A 183 13.09 -0.01 4.10
N GLY A 184 12.76 -1.22 4.52
CA GLY A 184 13.31 -2.46 3.98
C GLY A 184 12.58 -3.01 2.76
N ALA A 185 11.35 -2.60 2.46
CA ALA A 185 10.59 -3.11 1.31
C ALA A 185 11.17 -2.64 -0.03
N ASP A 186 11.25 -3.53 -1.02
CA ASP A 186 11.50 -3.16 -2.42
C ASP A 186 10.17 -2.86 -3.13
N ILE A 187 9.18 -3.73 -2.93
CA ILE A 187 7.80 -3.53 -3.35
C ILE A 187 6.90 -3.36 -2.13
N TRP A 188 6.07 -2.32 -2.15
CA TRP A 188 4.93 -2.19 -1.23
C TRP A 188 3.65 -2.65 -1.92
N LEU A 189 3.14 -3.81 -1.53
CA LEU A 189 1.98 -4.44 -2.16
C LEU A 189 0.67 -3.93 -1.53
N ASN A 190 -0.26 -3.51 -2.40
CA ASN A 190 -1.55 -2.97 -2.01
C ASN A 190 -2.69 -3.56 -2.85
N THR A 191 -3.48 -4.45 -2.25
CA THR A 191 -4.50 -5.24 -2.96
C THR A 191 -5.94 -5.05 -2.48
N PRO A 192 -6.39 -3.90 -1.93
CA PRO A 192 -7.78 -3.74 -1.54
C PRO A 192 -8.73 -3.88 -2.72
N ARG A 193 -9.97 -4.30 -2.48
CA ARG A 193 -11.01 -4.31 -3.49
C ARG A 193 -11.48 -2.89 -3.75
N ARG A 194 -11.45 -2.44 -5.01
CA ARG A 194 -11.98 -1.14 -5.39
C ARG A 194 -13.51 -1.11 -5.24
N PRO A 195 -14.13 -0.01 -4.76
CA PRO A 195 -13.56 1.24 -4.22
C PRO A 195 -13.55 1.27 -2.68
N GLN A 196 -13.10 0.19 -2.02
CA GLN A 196 -13.22 0.05 -0.56
C GLN A 196 -12.04 0.65 0.22
N GLU A 197 -11.00 1.15 -0.44
CA GLU A 197 -9.93 1.92 0.19
C GLU A 197 -10.18 3.42 0.04
N ALA A 198 -10.48 4.11 1.15
CA ALA A 198 -10.71 5.55 1.11
C ALA A 198 -9.43 6.37 0.82
N SER A 199 -8.25 5.86 1.17
CA SER A 199 -6.96 6.55 0.97
C SER A 199 -5.80 5.55 0.93
N GLY A 200 -4.98 5.44 1.99
CA GLY A 200 -3.89 4.47 2.10
C GLY A 200 -2.52 5.09 2.36
N THR A 201 -2.31 5.70 3.53
CA THR A 201 -1.10 6.46 3.86
C THR A 201 0.18 5.63 4.03
N SER A 202 0.07 4.31 4.19
CA SER A 202 1.24 3.43 4.29
C SER A 202 2.02 3.36 2.99
N GLY A 203 1.34 3.38 1.83
CA GLY A 203 2.00 3.40 0.52
C GLY A 203 2.77 4.70 0.27
N MET A 204 2.27 5.83 0.78
CA MET A 204 2.96 7.13 0.71
C MET A 204 4.31 7.08 1.44
N THR A 205 4.31 6.53 2.65
CA THR A 205 5.51 6.44 3.50
C THR A 205 6.48 5.34 3.08
N ALA A 206 5.98 4.30 2.41
CA ALA A 206 6.84 3.32 1.74
C ALA A 206 7.55 3.97 0.52
N ALA A 207 6.82 4.75 -0.28
CA ALA A 207 7.39 5.49 -1.42
C ALA A 207 8.49 6.47 -1.00
N MET A 208 8.30 7.20 0.11
CA MET A 208 9.34 8.08 0.69
C MET A 208 10.66 7.36 0.96
N ASN A 209 10.63 6.04 1.21
CA ASN A 209 11.80 5.23 1.51
C ASN A 209 12.25 4.32 0.34
N GLY A 210 11.85 4.66 -0.87
CA GLY A 210 12.26 3.93 -2.08
C GLY A 210 11.64 2.55 -2.23
N ALA A 211 10.52 2.26 -1.56
CA ALA A 211 9.70 1.12 -1.95
C ALA A 211 8.79 1.53 -3.11
N ILE A 212 8.77 0.74 -4.18
CA ILE A 212 7.90 0.99 -5.33
C ILE A 212 6.53 0.39 -5.01
N ASN A 213 5.47 1.18 -5.18
CA ASN A 213 4.12 0.68 -4.94
C ASN A 213 3.68 -0.24 -6.09
N LEU A 214 3.16 -1.42 -5.74
CA LEU A 214 2.42 -2.31 -6.63
C LEU A 214 0.99 -2.39 -6.12
N SER A 215 0.05 -1.79 -6.84
CA SER A 215 -1.27 -1.49 -6.25
C SER A 215 -2.44 -1.67 -7.21
N VAL A 216 -3.62 -1.94 -6.67
CA VAL A 216 -4.88 -1.61 -7.36
C VAL A 216 -5.02 -0.09 -7.53
N GLN A 217 -5.82 0.34 -8.50
CA GLN A 217 -6.18 1.74 -8.69
C GLN A 217 -7.34 2.14 -7.77
N ASP A 218 -7.05 2.26 -6.46
CA ASP A 218 -8.01 2.67 -5.44
C ASP A 218 -7.37 3.59 -4.38
N GLY A 219 -8.19 4.30 -3.62
CA GLY A 219 -7.76 5.22 -2.58
C GLY A 219 -6.86 6.34 -3.08
N TRP A 220 -5.64 6.44 -2.55
CA TRP A 220 -4.67 7.49 -2.93
C TRP A 220 -3.94 7.21 -4.25
N MET A 221 -3.94 5.96 -4.73
CA MET A 221 -3.13 5.54 -5.88
C MET A 221 -3.47 6.30 -7.17
N PRO A 222 -4.74 6.57 -7.52
CA PRO A 222 -5.09 7.38 -8.69
C PRO A 222 -4.49 8.80 -8.68
N GLU A 223 -4.17 9.35 -7.51
CA GLU A 223 -3.57 10.68 -7.36
C GLU A 223 -2.03 10.67 -7.47
N PHE A 224 -1.40 9.49 -7.43
CA PHE A 224 0.05 9.31 -7.40
C PHE A 224 0.61 8.65 -8.67
N GLN A 225 -0.16 7.74 -9.27
CA GLN A 225 0.35 6.78 -10.24
C GLN A 225 0.91 7.42 -11.52
N ARG A 226 2.09 6.97 -11.91
CA ARG A 226 2.62 7.00 -13.28
C ARG A 226 3.19 5.62 -13.59
N PRO A 227 2.36 4.71 -14.11
CA PRO A 227 2.71 3.29 -14.23
C PRO A 227 3.98 3.09 -15.07
N GLY A 228 4.96 2.36 -14.52
CA GLY A 228 6.27 2.14 -15.15
C GLY A 228 7.26 3.30 -14.98
N GLU A 229 6.84 4.45 -14.45
CA GLU A 229 7.72 5.59 -14.14
C GLU A 229 8.00 5.73 -12.66
N ASN A 230 7.00 5.54 -11.79
CA ASN A 230 7.12 5.70 -10.33
C ASN A 230 6.42 4.60 -9.50
N CYS A 231 5.55 3.82 -10.13
CA CYS A 231 4.83 2.71 -9.50
C CYS A 231 4.39 1.70 -10.55
N TRP A 232 3.79 0.61 -10.10
CA TRP A 232 3.03 -0.31 -10.93
C TRP A 232 1.62 -0.44 -10.39
N VAL A 233 0.66 -0.50 -11.31
CA VAL A 233 -0.74 -0.66 -10.96
C VAL A 233 -1.42 -1.73 -11.79
N LEU A 234 -2.43 -2.36 -11.21
CA LEU A 234 -3.34 -3.21 -11.95
C LEU A 234 -4.26 -2.36 -12.85
N PRO A 235 -4.79 -2.92 -13.94
CA PRO A 235 -5.90 -2.31 -14.65
C PRO A 235 -7.06 -1.93 -13.72
N MET A 236 -7.85 -0.93 -14.12
CA MET A 236 -8.98 -0.49 -13.33
C MET A 236 -10.06 -1.58 -13.31
N ALA A 237 -10.38 -2.09 -12.12
CA ALA A 237 -11.39 -3.13 -11.93
C ALA A 237 -12.79 -2.65 -12.33
N ASP A 238 -13.56 -3.53 -12.98
CA ASP A 238 -14.98 -3.33 -13.28
C ASP A 238 -15.82 -3.61 -12.02
N THR A 239 -16.28 -2.53 -11.37
CA THR A 239 -17.04 -2.61 -10.12
C THR A 239 -18.46 -3.17 -10.30
N ASN A 240 -18.91 -3.42 -11.53
CA ASN A 240 -20.22 -4.04 -11.79
C ASN A 240 -20.19 -5.57 -11.72
N ARG A 241 -18.99 -6.18 -11.78
CA ARG A 241 -18.84 -7.64 -11.67
C ARG A 241 -18.97 -8.09 -10.23
N ASP A 242 -19.29 -9.37 -10.01
CA ASP A 242 -19.24 -9.93 -8.67
C ASP A 242 -17.80 -9.98 -8.13
N HIS A 243 -17.66 -10.05 -6.80
CA HIS A 243 -16.36 -10.02 -6.15
C HIS A 243 -15.43 -11.18 -6.55
N TYR A 244 -15.98 -12.35 -6.87
CA TYR A 244 -15.15 -13.51 -7.26
C TYR A 244 -14.52 -13.30 -8.63
N GLN A 245 -15.29 -12.78 -9.58
CA GLN A 245 -14.78 -12.40 -10.91
C GLN A 245 -13.74 -11.29 -10.83
N GLN A 246 -14.00 -10.23 -10.04
CA GLN A 246 -13.04 -9.15 -9.82
C GLN A 246 -11.74 -9.66 -9.21
N ASP A 247 -11.81 -10.51 -8.19
CA ASP A 247 -10.62 -11.05 -7.52
C ASP A 247 -9.80 -11.96 -8.43
N ASN A 248 -10.44 -12.73 -9.31
CA ASN A 248 -9.73 -13.55 -10.30
C ASN A 248 -9.01 -12.68 -11.34
N GLU A 249 -9.68 -11.64 -11.86
CA GLU A 249 -9.08 -10.73 -12.83
C GLU A 249 -7.93 -9.93 -12.22
N ASP A 250 -8.09 -9.41 -11.01
CA ASP A 250 -7.03 -8.71 -10.29
C ASP A 250 -5.85 -9.63 -9.97
N HIS A 251 -6.10 -10.91 -9.63
CA HIS A 251 -5.03 -11.88 -9.43
C HIS A 251 -4.24 -12.15 -10.72
N GLU A 252 -4.93 -12.40 -11.83
CA GLU A 252 -4.28 -12.62 -13.12
C GLU A 252 -3.44 -11.40 -13.52
N ASN A 253 -3.99 -10.20 -13.37
CA ASN A 253 -3.26 -8.97 -13.64
C ASN A 253 -2.05 -8.79 -12.72
N LEU A 254 -2.20 -9.08 -11.42
CA LEU A 254 -1.12 -8.99 -10.43
C LEU A 254 0.03 -9.95 -10.79
N MET A 255 -0.29 -11.21 -11.05
CA MET A 255 0.72 -12.22 -11.35
C MET A 255 1.37 -11.97 -12.71
N ASN A 256 0.61 -11.56 -13.73
CA ASN A 256 1.17 -11.18 -15.04
C ASN A 256 2.14 -10.00 -14.91
N LEU A 257 1.79 -9.01 -14.10
CA LEU A 257 2.63 -7.84 -13.85
C LEU A 257 3.90 -8.20 -13.06
N LEU A 258 3.76 -9.05 -12.03
CA LEU A 258 4.91 -9.56 -11.27
C LEU A 258 5.89 -10.33 -12.16
N GLU A 259 5.40 -11.34 -12.88
CA GLU A 259 6.21 -12.27 -13.65
C GLU A 259 6.87 -11.64 -14.88
N ASN A 260 6.14 -10.78 -15.59
CA ASN A 260 6.59 -10.27 -16.89
C ASN A 260 7.20 -8.87 -16.82
N VAL A 261 6.95 -8.11 -15.74
CA VAL A 261 7.41 -6.72 -15.63
C VAL A 261 8.22 -6.48 -14.37
N VAL A 262 7.64 -6.65 -13.18
CA VAL A 262 8.25 -6.21 -11.90
C VAL A 262 9.50 -7.03 -11.56
N ILE A 263 9.38 -8.36 -11.51
CA ILE A 263 10.49 -9.26 -11.17
C ILE A 263 11.61 -9.15 -12.23
N PRO A 264 11.34 -9.22 -13.55
CA PRO A 264 12.37 -8.99 -14.57
C PRO A 264 13.01 -7.59 -14.47
N CYS A 265 12.25 -6.55 -14.13
CA CYS A 265 12.81 -5.20 -13.98
C CYS A 265 13.84 -5.15 -12.86
N TYR A 266 13.57 -5.76 -11.70
CA TYR A 266 14.50 -5.78 -10.57
C TYR A 266 15.82 -6.47 -10.92
N TYR A 267 15.75 -7.64 -11.56
CA TYR A 267 16.92 -8.49 -11.81
C TYR A 267 17.68 -8.14 -13.09
N ASP A 268 16.97 -7.93 -14.21
CA ASP A 268 17.61 -7.79 -15.52
C ASP A 268 17.85 -6.32 -15.89
N ARG A 269 17.10 -5.39 -15.29
CA ARG A 269 17.10 -3.95 -15.63
C ARG A 269 17.32 -3.06 -14.40
N PRO A 270 18.40 -3.26 -13.63
CA PRO A 270 18.62 -2.56 -12.36
C PRO A 270 18.71 -1.03 -12.50
N LYS A 271 19.16 -0.51 -13.64
CA LYS A 271 19.17 0.94 -13.90
C LYS A 271 17.75 1.52 -14.01
N GLU A 272 16.86 0.80 -14.68
CA GLU A 272 15.45 1.18 -14.81
C GLU A 272 14.76 1.11 -13.44
N TRP A 273 15.00 0.02 -12.69
CA TRP A 273 14.50 -0.12 -11.32
C TRP A 273 14.89 1.06 -10.43
N VAL A 274 16.16 1.47 -10.45
CA VAL A 274 16.66 2.61 -9.65
C VAL A 274 16.00 3.91 -10.07
N GLU A 275 15.73 4.12 -11.36
CA GLU A 275 15.02 5.32 -11.80
C GLU A 275 13.57 5.33 -11.32
N ILE A 276 12.85 4.21 -11.41
CA ILE A 276 11.48 4.08 -10.89
C ILE A 276 11.46 4.33 -9.38
N MET A 277 12.40 3.76 -8.64
CA MET A 277 12.56 3.99 -7.21
C MET A 277 12.78 5.47 -6.88
N LYS A 278 13.69 6.16 -7.59
CA LYS A 278 13.94 7.59 -7.38
C LYS A 278 12.72 8.44 -7.71
N ASN A 279 11.99 8.11 -8.77
CA ASN A 279 10.75 8.81 -9.12
C ASN A 279 9.68 8.60 -8.06
N SER A 280 9.49 7.37 -7.57
CA SER A 280 8.58 7.06 -6.46
C SER A 280 8.84 7.96 -5.24
N MET A 281 10.11 8.13 -4.86
CA MET A 281 10.50 9.00 -3.74
C MET A 281 10.25 10.48 -4.02
N LYS A 282 10.55 10.97 -5.23
CA LYS A 282 10.39 12.39 -5.59
C LYS A 282 8.93 12.79 -5.72
N ASP A 283 8.12 11.94 -6.32
CA ASP A 283 6.74 12.27 -6.71
C ASP A 283 5.77 12.26 -5.54
N VAL A 284 6.07 11.50 -4.48
CA VAL A 284 5.16 11.34 -3.35
C VAL A 284 5.10 12.61 -2.50
N VAL A 285 6.24 13.30 -2.29
CA VAL A 285 6.35 14.41 -1.34
C VAL A 285 5.47 15.61 -1.71
N PRO A 286 5.46 16.14 -2.95
CA PRO A 286 4.71 17.34 -3.28
C PRO A 286 3.20 17.24 -3.00
N ARG A 287 2.62 16.04 -3.17
CA ARG A 287 1.18 15.82 -3.02
C ARG A 287 0.80 15.25 -1.66
N PHE A 288 1.67 14.46 -1.03
CA PHE A 288 1.34 13.65 0.15
C PHE A 288 2.12 14.05 1.42
N ASP A 289 2.69 15.26 1.46
CA ASP A 289 3.23 15.87 2.68
C ASP A 289 2.15 16.50 3.59
N SER A 290 2.36 16.38 4.90
CA SER A 290 1.42 16.83 5.94
C SER A 290 1.26 18.36 5.98
N LYS A 291 2.27 19.15 5.59
CA LYS A 291 2.18 20.62 5.54
C LYS A 291 1.22 21.06 4.45
N ARG A 292 1.24 20.38 3.30
CA ARG A 292 0.27 20.60 2.20
C ARG A 292 -1.14 20.28 2.68
N MET A 293 -1.33 19.18 3.43
CA MET A 293 -2.63 18.81 4.00
C MET A 293 -3.14 19.83 5.00
N ALA A 294 -2.32 20.20 5.99
CA ALA A 294 -2.70 21.17 7.01
C ALA A 294 -3.06 22.54 6.39
N ARG A 295 -2.29 22.98 5.40
CA ARG A 295 -2.61 24.20 4.64
C ARG A 295 -3.95 24.10 3.91
N GLN A 296 -4.23 22.96 3.28
CA GLN A 296 -5.48 22.76 2.56
C GLN A 296 -6.68 22.71 3.52
N TYR A 297 -6.57 22.06 4.67
CA TYR A 297 -7.57 22.15 5.74
C TYR A 297 -7.82 23.60 6.17
N TYR A 298 -6.76 24.36 6.39
CA TYR A 298 -6.89 25.76 6.77
C TYR A 298 -7.59 26.59 5.70
N MET A 299 -7.25 26.42 4.42
CA MET A 299 -7.83 27.20 3.33
C MET A 299 -9.26 26.79 2.97
N ASP A 300 -9.52 25.48 2.89
CA ASP A 300 -10.75 24.96 2.29
C ASP A 300 -11.86 24.69 3.32
N LEU A 301 -11.50 24.46 4.60
CA LEU A 301 -12.43 24.11 5.67
C LEU A 301 -12.54 25.17 6.76
N TYR A 302 -11.43 25.73 7.24
CA TYR A 302 -11.42 26.62 8.41
C TYR A 302 -11.26 28.11 8.09
N GLY A 303 -10.86 28.46 6.88
CA GLY A 303 -10.49 29.80 6.46
C GLY A 303 -11.66 30.66 5.96
N ASN A 304 -12.88 30.11 5.98
CA ASN A 304 -14.12 30.78 5.61
C ASN A 304 -15.03 30.95 6.81
#